data_AF-A0A3A6EK08-F1
#
_entry.id   AF-A0A3A6EK08-F1
#
_cell.length_a   1.000
_cell.length_b   1.000
_cell.length_c   1.000
_cell.angle_alpha   90.00
_cell.angle_beta   90.00
_cell.angle_gamma   90.00
#
_symmetry.space_group_name_H-M   'P 1'
#
loop_
_entity.id
_entity.type
_entity.pdbx_description
1 polymer ?
#
loop_
_entity_poly.entity_id
_entity_poly.type
_entity_poly.pdbx_seq_one_letter_code
_entity_poly.pdbx_strand_id
1 'polypeptide(L)'
;MNKKEVLEIRKQFTPENCAITRICGCYVDHEKTKRLQTKTAFLSMPEEEEFKYFDMFRKTLSGKIGRNLLNLEIPLEEEMPGGAQEFLLQLRDSKLKEDELLNAFYDKVIENYICAGNYYIVLIHAMYDIPGRASDQTELYDASEDVYEYLLCSICPVELSKAGLCYDEEENRITERRREWEVGAPVKGFMFPAFNDRNTDIHAVLYYTKKTEELQEQLTQELFGVNIPLSAEAQKSMFQKILGNVLENRAGYSIVMDVYNRLYELLEEGKDDPDPVTVGKYELRRILENSGAAEEMAERFEKEYEEFIGRDTLLQVSNLVSPKGITIKTADATIRLEPSRMDMLEPTDLHGMKCLAVNADGLVEMNGISVVVDLDKPEV
;
A
#
# COMPACT_ATOMS: atom_id res chain seq x y z
N MET A 1 -5.81 -9.13 5.78
CA MET A 1 -6.50 -7.96 6.33
C MET A 1 -7.06 -7.08 5.23
N ASN A 2 -8.29 -6.64 5.42
CA ASN A 2 -9.01 -5.73 4.56
C ASN A 2 -9.05 -4.31 5.16
N LYS A 3 -9.65 -3.36 4.42
CA LYS A 3 -9.68 -1.95 4.83
C LYS A 3 -10.42 -1.72 6.14
N LYS A 4 -11.49 -2.48 6.42
CA LYS A 4 -12.31 -2.31 7.63
C LYS A 4 -11.57 -2.79 8.87
N GLU A 5 -10.89 -3.93 8.78
CA GLU A 5 -10.07 -4.50 9.87
C GLU A 5 -8.90 -3.59 10.24
N VAL A 6 -8.17 -3.06 9.25
CA VAL A 6 -7.10 -2.11 9.50
C VAL A 6 -7.64 -0.84 10.18
N LEU A 7 -8.81 -0.35 9.76
CA LEU A 7 -9.42 0.82 10.38
C LEU A 7 -9.82 0.55 11.84
N GLU A 8 -10.29 -0.65 12.15
CA GLU A 8 -10.66 -1.06 13.51
C GLU A 8 -9.47 -1.02 14.46
N ILE A 9 -8.33 -1.60 14.06
CA ILE A 9 -7.09 -1.54 14.85
C ILE A 9 -6.60 -0.10 14.96
N ARG A 10 -6.66 0.70 13.88
CA ARG A 10 -6.25 2.11 13.91
C ARG A 10 -7.04 2.95 14.92
N LYS A 11 -8.31 2.63 15.17
CA LYS A 11 -9.16 3.34 16.15
C LYS A 11 -8.68 3.12 17.59
N GLN A 12 -7.87 2.09 17.85
CA GLN A 12 -7.28 1.82 19.16
C GLN A 12 -6.11 2.77 19.50
N PHE A 13 -5.62 3.55 18.54
CA PHE A 13 -4.53 4.51 18.76
C PHE A 13 -5.05 5.89 19.12
N THR A 14 -5.80 5.94 20.22
CA THR A 14 -6.31 7.14 20.90
C THR A 14 -6.24 6.92 22.41
N PRO A 15 -6.21 7.98 23.23
CA PRO A 15 -6.24 7.84 24.70
C PRO A 15 -7.44 7.04 25.20
N GLU A 16 -8.61 7.24 24.59
CA GLU A 16 -9.87 6.60 25.01
C GLU A 16 -9.92 5.09 24.72
N ASN A 17 -9.25 4.63 23.65
CA ASN A 17 -9.32 3.24 23.17
C ASN A 17 -7.97 2.51 23.29
N CYS A 18 -7.02 3.04 24.06
CA CYS A 18 -5.64 2.56 24.04
C CYS A 18 -5.53 1.12 24.55
N ALA A 19 -5.27 0.19 23.63
CA ALA A 19 -4.99 -1.22 23.90
C ALA A 19 -3.49 -1.51 24.14
N ILE A 20 -2.62 -0.49 24.08
CA ILE A 20 -1.17 -0.67 24.14
C ILE A 20 -0.73 -0.90 25.58
N THR A 21 -0.05 -2.02 25.82
CA THR A 21 0.43 -2.39 27.15
C THR A 21 1.91 -2.05 27.34
N ARG A 22 2.73 -2.18 26.30
CA ARG A 22 4.18 -1.95 26.36
C ARG A 22 4.70 -1.37 25.05
N ILE A 23 5.72 -0.53 25.19
CA ILE A 23 6.48 0.05 24.09
C ILE A 23 7.97 -0.14 24.33
N CYS A 24 8.67 -0.54 23.27
CA CYS A 24 10.09 -0.77 23.24
C CYS A 24 10.71 -0.01 22.07
N GLY A 25 11.85 0.63 22.29
CA GLY A 25 12.54 1.43 21.30
C GLY A 25 13.99 1.03 21.14
N CYS A 26 14.51 1.07 19.91
CA CYS A 26 15.94 0.94 19.63
C CYS A 26 16.38 1.99 18.62
N TYR A 27 17.25 2.91 19.06
CA TYR A 27 17.89 3.89 18.18
C TYR A 27 19.18 3.31 17.61
N VAL A 28 19.28 3.31 16.29
CA VAL A 28 20.38 2.74 15.53
C VAL A 28 20.96 3.83 14.65
N ASP A 29 22.28 3.97 14.67
CA ASP A 29 22.95 4.92 13.80
C ASP A 29 23.28 4.33 12.41
N HIS A 30 23.84 5.18 11.55
CA HIS A 30 24.29 4.80 10.21
C HIS A 30 25.39 3.72 10.18
N GLU A 31 26.08 3.46 11.30
CA GLU A 31 27.05 2.37 11.43
C GLU A 31 26.40 1.06 11.91
N LYS A 32 25.06 0.99 11.92
CA LYS A 32 24.28 -0.14 12.42
C LYS A 32 24.54 -0.46 13.90
N THR A 33 24.95 0.54 14.69
CA THR A 33 25.21 0.37 16.13
C THR A 33 24.00 0.80 16.95
N LYS A 34 23.58 -0.05 17.90
CA LYS A 34 22.53 0.26 18.87
C LYS A 34 23.03 1.35 19.83
N ARG A 35 22.50 2.57 19.71
CA ARG A 35 22.88 3.73 20.54
C ARG A 35 22.00 3.91 21.77
N LEU A 36 20.74 3.50 21.70
CA LEU A 36 19.78 3.55 22.80
C LEU A 36 18.82 2.37 22.69
N GLN A 37 18.44 1.82 23.84
CA GLN A 37 17.31 0.92 23.98
C GLN A 37 16.39 1.40 25.10
N THR A 38 15.09 1.32 24.90
CA THR A 38 14.07 1.70 25.89
C THR A 38 13.02 0.61 26.01
N LYS A 39 12.46 0.46 27.21
CA LYS A 39 11.37 -0.47 27.52
C LYS A 39 10.52 0.12 28.63
N THR A 40 9.28 0.49 28.33
CA THR A 40 8.38 1.15 29.29
C THR A 40 6.94 0.66 29.11
N ALA A 41 6.14 0.75 30.19
CA ALA A 41 4.70 0.62 30.06
C ALA A 41 4.16 1.84 29.31
N PHE A 42 3.29 1.63 28.32
CA PHE A 42 2.90 2.72 27.41
C PHE A 42 2.19 3.86 28.16
N LEU A 43 1.19 3.54 28.98
CA LEU A 43 0.40 4.49 29.77
C LEU A 43 1.15 5.13 30.96
N SER A 44 2.46 4.89 31.08
CA SER A 44 3.31 5.57 32.08
C SER A 44 4.08 6.75 31.49
N MET A 45 3.89 7.02 30.20
CA MET A 45 4.58 8.06 29.46
C MET A 45 3.86 9.41 29.58
N PRO A 46 4.54 10.54 29.32
CA PRO A 46 3.89 11.83 29.21
C PRO A 46 2.85 11.83 28.07
N GLU A 47 1.68 12.41 28.32
CA GLU A 47 0.55 12.45 27.37
C GLU A 47 0.96 13.04 26.00
N GLU A 48 1.81 14.07 26.00
CA GLU A 48 2.34 14.67 24.76
C GLU A 48 3.12 13.67 23.90
N GLU A 49 3.88 12.76 24.53
CA GLU A 49 4.62 11.71 23.82
C GLU A 49 3.66 10.64 23.30
N GLU A 50 2.67 10.23 24.10
CA GLU A 50 1.66 9.24 23.71
C GLU A 50 0.95 9.64 22.40
N PHE A 51 0.54 10.90 22.28
CA PHE A 51 -0.08 11.41 21.04
C PHE A 51 0.83 11.27 19.81
N LYS A 52 2.14 11.51 19.96
CA LYS A 52 3.10 11.34 18.85
C LYS A 52 3.25 9.89 18.46
N TYR A 53 3.29 8.98 19.44
CA TYR A 53 3.34 7.54 19.18
C TYR A 53 2.06 7.03 18.51
N PHE A 54 0.88 7.48 18.95
CA PHE A 54 -0.38 7.14 18.28
C PHE A 54 -0.40 7.57 16.81
N ASP A 55 0.05 8.80 16.51
CA ASP A 55 0.16 9.26 15.13
C ASP A 55 1.14 8.41 14.30
N MET A 56 2.24 7.98 14.90
CA MET A 56 3.21 7.08 14.27
C MET A 56 2.58 5.72 13.95
N PHE A 57 1.92 5.07 14.91
CA PHE A 57 1.27 3.77 14.69
C PHE A 57 0.15 3.84 13.66
N ARG A 58 -0.66 4.91 13.69
CA ARG A 58 -1.65 5.18 12.64
C ARG A 58 -1.00 5.35 11.27
N LYS A 59 0.18 5.96 11.17
CA LYS A 59 0.91 6.05 9.89
C LYS A 59 1.44 4.69 9.44
N THR A 60 1.90 3.84 10.35
CA THR A 60 2.32 2.45 10.04
C THR A 60 1.18 1.60 9.49
N LEU A 61 -0.07 1.87 9.88
CA LEU A 61 -1.24 1.19 9.34
C LEU A 61 -1.93 1.97 8.20
N SER A 62 -1.22 2.86 7.50
CA SER A 62 -1.80 3.77 6.50
C SER A 62 -1.48 3.41 5.05
N GLY A 63 -2.26 3.99 4.14
CA GLY A 63 -2.14 3.76 2.71
C GLY A 63 -3.15 2.74 2.19
N LYS A 64 -2.92 2.25 0.97
CA LYS A 64 -3.82 1.31 0.29
C LYS A 64 -3.39 -0.14 0.50
N ILE A 65 -4.36 -1.02 0.75
CA ILE A 65 -4.17 -2.49 0.75
C ILE A 65 -3.65 -2.93 -0.62
N GLY A 66 -2.68 -3.85 -0.62
CA GLY A 66 -1.90 -4.35 -1.75
C GLY A 66 -1.08 -3.32 -2.51
N ARG A 67 -0.82 -2.16 -1.87
CA ARG A 67 0.13 -1.17 -2.37
C ARG A 67 1.08 -0.69 -1.27
N ASN A 68 0.56 -0.01 -0.25
CA ASN A 68 1.33 0.40 0.91
C ASN A 68 1.29 -0.66 2.02
N LEU A 69 0.15 -1.32 2.15
CA LEU A 69 -0.12 -2.36 3.12
C LEU A 69 -0.24 -3.69 2.39
N LEU A 70 0.71 -4.58 2.59
CA LEU A 70 0.76 -5.89 1.94
C LEU A 70 0.40 -6.97 2.96
N ASN A 71 -0.60 -7.79 2.62
CA ASN A 71 -0.85 -9.01 3.38
C ASN A 71 0.18 -10.05 2.93
N LEU A 72 0.96 -10.55 3.88
CA LEU A 72 1.96 -11.58 3.67
C LEU A 72 1.47 -12.85 4.35
N GLU A 73 1.46 -13.96 3.62
CA GLU A 73 1.13 -15.28 4.15
C GLU A 73 2.42 -15.96 4.61
N ILE A 74 2.46 -16.35 5.88
CA ILE A 74 3.59 -17.06 6.48
C ILE A 74 3.46 -18.55 6.16
N PRO A 75 4.45 -19.17 5.51
CA PRO A 75 4.45 -20.61 5.23
C PRO A 75 4.37 -21.45 6.51
N LEU A 76 3.76 -22.63 6.41
CA LEU A 76 3.62 -23.55 7.55
C LEU A 76 4.97 -24.03 8.08
N GLU A 77 6.01 -24.05 7.25
CA GLU A 77 7.37 -24.41 7.66
C GLU A 77 7.95 -23.45 8.72
N GLU A 78 7.47 -22.20 8.76
CA GLU A 78 7.92 -21.19 9.73
C GLU A 78 7.35 -21.39 11.14
N GLU A 79 6.44 -22.35 11.31
CA GLU A 79 5.97 -22.84 12.64
C GLU A 79 6.96 -23.79 13.30
N MET A 80 7.87 -24.37 12.53
CA MET A 80 8.85 -25.32 13.06
C MET A 80 9.83 -24.63 14.00
N PRO A 81 10.46 -25.37 14.94
CA PRO A 81 11.46 -24.80 15.84
C PRO A 81 12.58 -24.04 15.10
N GLY A 82 12.76 -22.77 15.46
CA GLY A 82 13.69 -21.84 14.81
C GLY A 82 13.09 -21.05 13.64
N GLY A 83 11.83 -21.28 13.29
CA GLY A 83 11.10 -20.54 12.26
C GLY A 83 10.73 -19.12 12.68
N ALA A 84 10.45 -18.28 11.68
CA ALA A 84 10.12 -16.88 11.87
C ALA A 84 8.79 -16.68 12.63
N GLN A 85 7.78 -17.53 12.36
CA GLN A 85 6.49 -17.46 13.04
C GLN A 85 6.65 -17.79 14.53
N GLU A 86 7.35 -18.88 14.84
CA GLU A 86 7.62 -19.29 16.23
C GLU A 86 8.31 -18.16 17.01
N PHE A 87 9.35 -17.55 16.43
CA PHE A 87 10.07 -16.45 17.06
C PHE A 87 9.16 -15.24 17.33
N LEU A 88 8.30 -14.85 16.38
CA LEU A 88 7.38 -13.73 16.55
C LEU A 88 6.30 -14.01 17.59
N LEU A 89 5.81 -15.25 17.67
CA LEU A 89 4.87 -15.69 18.71
C LEU A 89 5.53 -15.63 20.09
N GLN A 90 6.76 -16.15 20.24
CA GLN A 90 7.51 -16.04 21.49
C GLN A 90 7.72 -14.56 21.91
N LEU A 91 8.09 -13.70 20.96
CA LEU A 91 8.26 -12.27 21.21
C LEU A 91 6.95 -11.62 21.67
N ARG A 92 5.82 -11.93 21.03
CA ARG A 92 4.48 -11.46 21.43
C ARG A 92 4.11 -11.97 22.82
N ASP A 93 4.21 -13.27 23.05
CA ASP A 93 3.75 -13.95 24.26
C ASP A 93 4.58 -13.54 25.50
N SER A 94 5.85 -13.17 25.28
CA SER A 94 6.69 -12.53 26.32
C SER A 94 6.16 -11.13 26.73
N LYS A 95 5.21 -10.57 25.97
CA LYS A 95 4.67 -9.21 26.07
C LYS A 95 5.78 -8.16 25.97
N LEU A 96 6.87 -8.46 25.26
CA LEU A 96 8.09 -7.66 25.20
C LEU A 96 8.77 -7.44 26.57
N LYS A 97 8.66 -8.40 27.49
CA LYS A 97 9.34 -8.31 28.81
C LYS A 97 10.76 -8.86 28.77
N GLU A 98 11.02 -9.83 27.91
CA GLU A 98 12.27 -10.57 27.82
C GLU A 98 13.31 -9.82 26.97
N ASP A 99 14.39 -9.38 27.62
CA ASP A 99 15.42 -8.55 26.98
C ASP A 99 16.23 -9.32 25.93
N GLU A 100 16.41 -10.62 26.09
CA GLU A 100 17.13 -11.45 25.12
C GLU A 100 16.36 -11.58 23.80
N LEU A 101 15.06 -11.89 23.86
CA LEU A 101 14.18 -11.93 22.68
C LEU A 101 14.09 -10.58 21.99
N LEU A 102 13.95 -9.50 22.76
CA LEU A 102 13.88 -8.14 22.22
C LEU A 102 15.19 -7.73 21.54
N ASN A 103 16.34 -8.04 22.14
CA ASN A 103 17.64 -7.77 21.53
C ASN A 103 17.84 -8.56 20.23
N ALA A 104 17.50 -9.84 20.23
CA ALA A 104 17.57 -10.70 19.04
C ALA A 104 16.68 -10.16 17.92
N PHE A 105 15.47 -9.69 18.24
CA PHE A 105 14.60 -9.03 17.27
C PHE A 105 15.26 -7.77 16.67
N TYR A 106 15.83 -6.90 17.51
CA TYR A 106 16.53 -5.71 17.03
C TYR A 106 17.73 -6.06 16.15
N ASP A 107 18.53 -7.06 16.53
CA ASP A 107 19.67 -7.51 15.72
C ASP A 107 19.20 -8.01 14.35
N LYS A 108 18.14 -8.83 14.31
CA LYS A 108 17.55 -9.33 13.05
C LYS A 108 17.08 -8.19 12.14
N VAL A 109 16.45 -7.16 12.69
CA VAL A 109 16.06 -5.96 11.94
C VAL A 109 17.28 -5.19 11.46
N ILE A 110 18.28 -4.98 12.31
CA ILE A 110 19.48 -4.19 12.00
C ILE A 110 20.32 -4.84 10.89
N GLU A 111 20.47 -6.16 10.94
CA GLU A 111 21.23 -6.91 9.94
C GLU A 111 20.59 -6.81 8.55
N ASN A 112 19.26 -6.88 8.49
CA ASN A 112 18.51 -7.07 7.24
C ASN A 112 17.78 -5.83 6.71
N TYR A 113 17.68 -4.76 7.50
CA TYR A 113 17.18 -3.47 7.02
C TYR A 113 18.29 -2.69 6.30
N ILE A 114 18.02 -2.33 5.05
CA ILE A 114 18.95 -1.58 4.21
C ILE A 114 18.57 -0.09 4.26
N CYS A 115 19.36 0.69 5.00
CA CYS A 115 19.22 2.13 5.12
C CYS A 115 20.60 2.78 5.25
N ALA A 116 20.78 3.97 4.66
CA ALA A 116 22.03 4.72 4.74
C ALA A 116 22.12 5.65 5.96
N GLY A 117 20.97 6.01 6.55
CA GLY A 117 20.88 6.96 7.65
C GLY A 117 20.58 6.28 8.99
N ASN A 118 20.52 7.09 10.04
CA ASN A 118 20.08 6.64 11.36
C ASN A 118 18.58 6.31 11.31
N TYR A 119 18.13 5.43 12.20
CA TYR A 119 16.72 5.07 12.31
C TYR A 119 16.37 4.62 13.73
N TYR A 120 15.08 4.65 14.01
CA TYR A 120 14.50 4.25 15.28
C TYR A 120 13.49 3.13 15.03
N ILE A 121 13.73 1.98 15.66
CA ILE A 121 12.82 0.84 15.66
C ILE A 121 11.91 0.99 16.86
N VAL A 122 10.60 1.07 16.64
CA VAL A 122 9.60 1.10 17.72
C VAL A 122 8.74 -0.15 17.60
N LEU A 123 8.70 -0.92 18.68
CA LEU A 123 7.91 -2.14 18.79
C LEU A 123 6.94 -1.99 19.95
N ILE A 124 5.65 -2.22 19.70
CA ILE A 124 4.64 -2.25 20.75
C ILE A 124 4.01 -3.62 20.88
N HIS A 125 3.49 -3.87 22.07
CA HIS A 125 2.62 -4.99 22.39
C HIS A 125 1.27 -4.46 22.86
N ALA A 126 0.19 -4.93 22.25
CA ALA A 126 -1.16 -4.50 22.54
C ALA A 126 -2.10 -5.69 22.76
N MET A 127 -3.10 -5.49 23.63
CA MET A 127 -4.16 -6.45 23.94
C MET A 127 -5.50 -5.74 23.73
N TYR A 128 -6.17 -6.04 22.62
CA TYR A 128 -7.42 -5.41 22.21
C TYR A 128 -8.61 -6.32 22.54
N ASP A 129 -9.50 -5.87 23.40
CA ASP A 129 -10.79 -6.54 23.65
C ASP A 129 -11.72 -6.31 22.47
N ILE A 130 -12.08 -7.37 21.74
CA ILE A 130 -12.90 -7.27 20.53
C ILE A 130 -14.37 -7.12 20.96
N PRO A 131 -15.03 -5.96 20.73
CA PRO A 131 -16.42 -5.80 21.10
C PRO A 131 -17.32 -6.74 20.30
N GLY A 132 -18.39 -7.24 20.90
CA GLY A 132 -19.42 -7.98 20.18
C GLY A 132 -20.07 -7.10 19.12
N ARG A 133 -20.67 -7.69 18.08
CA ARG A 133 -21.47 -6.95 17.08
C ARG A 133 -22.89 -7.48 17.03
N ALA A 134 -23.86 -6.56 17.06
CA ALA A 134 -25.24 -6.86 16.73
C ALA A 134 -25.41 -7.10 15.22
N SER A 135 -26.55 -7.70 14.82
CA SER A 135 -26.86 -7.99 13.41
C SER A 135 -26.92 -6.75 12.50
N ASP A 136 -27.08 -5.56 13.10
CA ASP A 136 -27.08 -4.26 12.41
C ASP A 136 -25.68 -3.59 12.40
N GLN A 137 -24.63 -4.33 12.77
CA GLN A 137 -23.23 -3.87 12.89
C GLN A 137 -22.98 -2.86 14.02
N THR A 138 -23.94 -2.64 14.93
CA THR A 138 -23.70 -1.84 16.14
C THR A 138 -22.75 -2.59 17.08
N GLU A 139 -21.77 -1.87 17.64
CA GLU A 139 -20.82 -2.41 18.63
C GLU A 139 -21.53 -2.60 19.98
N LEU A 140 -21.47 -3.82 20.50
CA LEU A 140 -21.94 -4.22 21.82
C LEU A 140 -20.73 -4.38 22.73
N TYR A 141 -20.28 -3.28 23.33
CA TYR A 141 -19.09 -3.27 24.20
C TYR A 141 -19.21 -4.22 25.40
N ASP A 142 -20.43 -4.50 25.86
CA ASP A 142 -20.70 -5.42 26.98
C ASP A 142 -20.64 -6.91 26.58
N ALA A 143 -20.46 -7.22 25.30
CA ALA A 143 -20.44 -8.57 24.73
C ALA A 143 -19.09 -8.90 24.07
N SER A 144 -17.98 -8.52 24.70
CA SER A 144 -16.64 -8.93 24.24
C SER A 144 -16.44 -10.43 24.49
N GLU A 145 -16.15 -11.19 23.42
CA GLU A 145 -15.94 -12.64 23.49
C GLU A 145 -14.45 -13.02 23.38
N ASP A 146 -13.63 -12.20 22.70
CA ASP A 146 -12.25 -12.54 22.34
C ASP A 146 -11.28 -11.37 22.57
N VAL A 147 -10.04 -11.70 22.96
CA VAL A 147 -8.94 -10.74 23.13
C VAL A 147 -7.92 -10.95 22.03
N TYR A 148 -7.69 -9.91 21.23
CA TYR A 148 -6.68 -9.88 20.18
C TYR A 148 -5.35 -9.33 20.70
N GLU A 149 -4.35 -10.20 20.82
CA GLU A 149 -2.99 -9.83 21.26
C GLU A 149 -2.05 -9.75 20.05
N TYR A 150 -1.36 -8.62 19.89
CA TYR A 150 -0.54 -8.36 18.71
C TYR A 150 0.68 -7.47 18.98
N LEU A 151 1.63 -7.57 18.05
CA LEU A 151 2.78 -6.71 17.90
C LEU A 151 2.58 -5.74 16.74
N LEU A 152 2.99 -4.48 16.92
CA LEU A 152 3.14 -3.53 15.83
C LEU A 152 4.55 -2.93 15.87
N CYS A 153 5.28 -3.10 14.78
CA CYS A 153 6.62 -2.55 14.59
C CYS A 153 6.57 -1.37 13.61
N SER A 154 7.25 -0.28 13.94
CA SER A 154 7.43 0.91 13.11
C SER A 154 8.90 1.26 13.01
N ILE A 155 9.44 1.34 11.80
CA ILE A 155 10.82 1.74 11.53
C ILE A 155 10.79 3.17 10.98
N CYS A 156 11.37 4.09 11.73
CA CYS A 156 11.32 5.52 11.47
C CYS A 156 12.74 6.04 11.14
N PRO A 157 12.95 6.80 10.05
CA PRO A 157 14.23 7.46 9.81
C PRO A 157 14.48 8.50 10.90
N VAL A 158 15.74 8.70 11.27
CA VAL A 158 16.16 9.74 12.21
C VAL A 158 17.11 10.68 11.49
N GLU A 159 16.66 11.92 11.28
CA GLU A 159 17.35 12.90 10.46
C GLU A 159 17.59 14.20 11.24
N LEU A 160 18.64 14.93 10.88
CA LEU A 160 18.86 16.25 11.46
C LEU A 160 17.78 17.23 10.99
N SER A 161 17.17 17.93 11.95
CA SER A 161 16.21 19.00 11.69
C SER A 161 16.73 20.00 10.65
N LYS A 162 15.80 20.65 9.93
CA LYS A 162 16.17 21.56 8.83
C LYS A 162 17.06 22.68 9.35
N ALA A 163 18.16 22.94 8.62
CA ALA A 163 18.98 24.11 8.85
C ALA A 163 18.14 25.39 8.67
N GLY A 164 18.47 26.43 9.43
CA GLY A 164 17.75 27.70 9.36
C GLY A 164 18.18 28.65 10.47
N LEU A 165 17.48 29.76 10.56
CA LEU A 165 17.60 30.70 11.65
C LEU A 165 16.41 30.55 12.60
N CYS A 166 16.62 30.68 13.91
CA CYS A 166 15.56 30.72 14.91
C CYS A 166 15.71 31.94 15.83
N TYR A 167 14.62 32.33 16.46
CA TYR A 167 14.64 33.32 17.52
C TYR A 167 15.14 32.68 18.81
N ASP A 168 16.23 33.22 19.35
CA ASP A 168 16.80 32.84 20.64
C ASP A 168 16.24 33.78 21.71
N GLU A 169 15.44 33.23 22.63
CA GLU A 169 14.78 34.01 23.69
C GLU A 169 15.77 34.54 24.73
N GLU A 170 16.89 33.84 24.97
CA GLU A 170 17.90 34.25 25.95
C GLU A 170 18.72 35.44 25.42
N GLU A 171 19.13 35.37 24.15
CA GLU A 171 19.94 36.40 23.50
C GLU A 171 19.10 37.50 22.82
N ASN A 172 17.76 37.35 22.79
CA ASN A 172 16.80 38.21 22.11
C ASN A 172 17.26 38.59 20.68
N ARG A 173 17.72 37.60 19.91
CA ARG A 173 18.22 37.81 18.54
C ARG A 173 17.94 36.59 17.67
N ILE A 174 18.08 36.78 16.37
CA ILE A 174 18.01 35.69 15.41
C ILE A 174 19.39 35.01 15.32
N THR A 175 19.44 33.71 15.59
CA THR A 175 20.67 32.89 15.57
C THR A 175 20.52 31.68 14.64
N GLU A 176 21.63 31.01 14.35
CA GLU A 176 21.60 29.72 13.65
C GLU A 176 20.88 28.68 14.51
N ARG A 177 19.92 27.98 13.90
CA ARG A 177 19.18 26.91 14.57
C ARG A 177 20.12 25.75 14.88
N ARG A 178 20.25 25.40 16.16
CA ARG A 178 20.84 24.13 16.58
C ARG A 178 20.04 22.99 15.97
N ARG A 179 20.71 22.17 15.15
CA ARG A 179 20.08 21.02 14.51
C ARG A 179 20.02 19.86 15.51
N GLU A 180 18.86 19.22 15.56
CA GLU A 180 18.58 18.11 16.47
C GLU A 180 18.17 16.88 15.66
N TRP A 181 18.43 15.69 16.19
CA TRP A 181 17.98 14.45 15.57
C TRP A 181 16.48 14.29 15.82
N GLU A 182 15.70 14.33 14.75
CA GLU A 182 14.25 14.21 14.78
C GLU A 182 13.85 12.83 14.25
N VAL A 183 12.97 12.15 14.98
CA VAL A 183 12.35 10.90 14.52
C VAL A 183 11.27 11.24 13.49
N GLY A 184 11.45 10.78 12.26
CA GLY A 184 10.51 10.95 11.16
C GLY A 184 9.30 10.03 11.23
N ALA A 185 8.39 10.19 10.28
CA ALA A 185 7.28 9.27 10.09
C ALA A 185 7.77 7.87 9.66
N PRO A 186 7.05 6.79 10.00
CA PRO A 186 7.48 5.43 9.68
C PRO A 186 7.56 5.25 8.17
N VAL A 187 8.63 4.59 7.74
CA VAL A 187 8.88 4.26 6.32
C VAL A 187 8.67 2.79 6.03
N LYS A 188 8.84 1.94 7.06
CA LYS A 188 8.60 0.51 7.08
C LYS A 188 7.93 0.12 8.39
N GLY A 189 7.23 -0.99 8.41
CA GLY A 189 6.65 -1.54 9.62
C GLY A 189 5.86 -2.79 9.33
N PHE A 190 5.39 -3.43 10.39
CA PHE A 190 4.54 -4.60 10.24
C PHE A 190 3.65 -4.78 11.47
N MET A 191 2.55 -5.50 11.30
CA MET A 191 1.71 -5.98 12.39
C MET A 191 1.64 -7.51 12.34
N PHE A 192 1.83 -8.16 13.49
CA PHE A 192 1.75 -9.61 13.64
C PHE A 192 1.16 -10.00 15.00
N PRO A 193 0.27 -11.01 15.08
CA PRO A 193 -0.44 -11.64 13.97
C PRO A 193 -1.27 -10.65 13.15
N ALA A 194 -1.88 -11.08 12.06
CA ALA A 194 -2.86 -10.28 11.35
C ALA A 194 -4.23 -10.35 12.06
N PHE A 195 -5.07 -9.35 11.82
CA PHE A 195 -6.45 -9.31 12.30
C PHE A 195 -7.41 -9.55 11.13
N ASN A 196 -7.76 -10.80 10.89
CA ASN A 196 -8.62 -11.22 9.78
C ASN A 196 -9.93 -11.79 10.34
N ASP A 197 -11.06 -11.43 9.73
CA ASP A 197 -12.40 -11.90 10.12
C ASP A 197 -12.71 -11.66 11.61
N ARG A 198 -12.20 -10.53 12.14
CA ARG A 198 -12.23 -10.18 13.57
C ARG A 198 -11.60 -11.24 14.48
N ASN A 199 -10.57 -11.94 14.01
CA ASN A 199 -9.84 -12.93 14.79
C ASN A 199 -8.33 -12.82 14.57
N THR A 200 -7.57 -13.50 15.43
CA THR A 200 -6.11 -13.65 15.32
C THR A 200 -5.79 -14.60 14.17
N ASP A 201 -5.03 -14.14 13.19
CA ASP A 201 -4.48 -14.98 12.13
C ASP A 201 -2.95 -15.04 12.24
N ILE A 202 -2.46 -16.15 12.82
CA ILE A 202 -1.04 -16.40 13.07
C ILE A 202 -0.25 -16.74 11.80
N HIS A 203 -0.93 -17.03 10.68
CA HIS A 203 -0.28 -17.31 9.40
C HIS A 203 -0.24 -16.07 8.51
N ALA A 204 -0.56 -14.89 9.03
CA ALA A 204 -0.54 -13.66 8.26
C ALA A 204 0.16 -12.50 8.98
N VAL A 205 0.84 -11.67 8.20
CA VAL A 205 1.47 -10.42 8.61
C VAL A 205 0.94 -9.30 7.74
N LEU A 206 0.62 -8.16 8.33
CA LEU A 206 0.38 -6.93 7.58
C LEU A 206 1.67 -6.13 7.50
N TYR A 207 2.31 -6.09 6.34
CA TYR A 207 3.53 -5.32 6.10
C TYR A 207 3.22 -3.93 5.56
N TYR A 208 3.91 -2.92 6.08
CA TYR A 208 3.78 -1.53 5.64
C TYR A 208 5.05 -1.01 4.96
N THR A 209 4.84 -0.33 3.84
CA THR A 209 5.86 0.48 3.18
C THR A 209 5.31 1.84 2.74
N LYS A 210 6.10 2.89 3.02
CA LYS A 210 5.84 4.23 2.50
C LYS A 210 6.16 4.36 1.00
N LYS A 211 7.26 3.75 0.56
CA LYS A 211 7.73 3.73 -0.84
C LYS A 211 7.42 2.36 -1.45
N THR A 212 6.46 2.31 -2.36
CA THR A 212 5.88 1.05 -2.87
C THR A 212 6.83 0.31 -3.83
N GLU A 213 7.79 1.04 -4.39
CA GLU A 213 8.90 0.53 -5.18
C GLU A 213 10.07 -0.04 -4.36
N GLU A 214 10.11 0.21 -3.05
CA GLU A 214 11.22 -0.19 -2.17
C GLU A 214 10.69 -1.10 -1.06
N LEU A 215 10.59 -2.40 -1.35
CA LEU A 215 9.90 -3.37 -0.50
C LEU A 215 10.78 -4.06 0.55
N GLN A 216 12.11 -3.92 0.47
CA GLN A 216 13.06 -4.54 1.42
C GLN A 216 12.85 -6.06 1.56
N GLU A 217 12.95 -6.79 0.45
CA GLU A 217 12.69 -8.24 0.37
C GLU A 217 13.49 -9.06 1.40
N GLN A 218 14.77 -8.75 1.58
CA GLN A 218 15.62 -9.41 2.57
C GLN A 218 15.06 -9.26 3.99
N LEU A 219 14.51 -8.07 4.33
CA LEU A 219 13.91 -7.84 5.64
C LEU A 219 12.66 -8.71 5.84
N THR A 220 11.80 -8.85 4.83
CA THR A 220 10.58 -9.67 4.95
C THR A 220 10.88 -11.16 5.00
N GLN A 221 11.86 -11.61 4.20
CA GLN A 221 12.30 -12.99 4.20
C GLN A 221 12.87 -13.36 5.56
N GLU A 222 13.74 -12.52 6.13
CA GLU A 222 14.38 -12.82 7.41
C GLU A 222 13.43 -12.65 8.60
N LEU A 223 12.52 -11.68 8.58
CA LEU A 223 11.59 -11.49 9.69
C LEU A 223 10.40 -12.46 9.68
N PHE A 224 9.96 -12.91 8.50
CA PHE A 224 8.68 -13.64 8.37
C PHE A 224 8.80 -14.97 7.62
N GLY A 225 9.93 -15.26 6.96
CA GLY A 225 10.05 -16.40 6.05
C GLY A 225 9.30 -16.22 4.72
N VAL A 226 8.93 -14.98 4.37
CA VAL A 226 8.04 -14.70 3.25
C VAL A 226 8.75 -13.94 2.12
N ASN A 227 8.56 -14.43 0.89
CA ASN A 227 8.87 -13.66 -0.32
C ASN A 227 7.79 -12.61 -0.55
N ILE A 228 8.19 -11.35 -0.73
CA ILE A 228 7.20 -10.28 -0.90
C ILE A 228 6.46 -10.43 -2.24
N PRO A 229 5.13 -10.19 -2.29
CA PRO A 229 4.39 -10.21 -3.55
C PRO A 229 4.82 -9.08 -4.48
N LEU A 230 4.42 -9.18 -5.76
CA LEU A 230 4.66 -8.14 -6.76
C LEU A 230 4.17 -6.77 -6.28
N SER A 231 5.05 -5.77 -6.35
CA SER A 231 4.69 -4.38 -6.06
C SER A 231 3.59 -3.88 -7.00
N ALA A 232 2.85 -2.85 -6.57
CA ALA A 232 1.84 -2.22 -7.42
C ALA A 232 2.43 -1.73 -8.75
N GLU A 233 3.63 -1.17 -8.71
CA GLU A 233 4.36 -0.71 -9.90
C GLU A 233 4.77 -1.87 -10.81
N ALA A 234 5.22 -3.01 -10.25
CA ALA A 234 5.56 -4.21 -11.00
C ALA A 234 4.32 -4.83 -11.67
N GLN A 235 3.22 -4.99 -10.93
CA GLN A 235 1.93 -5.49 -11.46
C GLN A 235 1.50 -4.67 -12.68
N LYS A 236 1.52 -3.34 -12.55
CA LYS A 236 1.17 -2.43 -13.64
C LYS A 236 2.10 -2.57 -14.85
N SER A 237 3.41 -2.54 -14.62
CA SER A 237 4.40 -2.60 -15.70
C SER A 237 4.35 -3.93 -16.45
N MET A 238 4.19 -5.04 -15.73
CA MET A 238 4.09 -6.38 -16.33
C MET A 238 2.80 -6.51 -17.14
N PHE A 239 1.66 -6.10 -16.60
CA PHE A 239 0.38 -6.11 -17.32
C PHE A 239 0.44 -5.28 -18.61
N GLN A 240 0.99 -4.06 -18.54
CA GLN A 240 1.14 -3.20 -19.71
C GLN A 240 2.07 -3.80 -20.76
N LYS A 241 3.16 -4.45 -20.33
CA LYS A 241 4.10 -5.13 -21.22
C LYS A 241 3.43 -6.29 -21.95
N ILE A 242 2.70 -7.15 -21.24
CA ILE A 242 1.97 -8.28 -21.83
C ILE A 242 0.95 -7.78 -22.86
N LEU A 243 0.13 -6.78 -22.49
CA LEU A 243 -0.83 -6.20 -23.43
C LEU A 243 -0.14 -5.61 -24.67
N GLY A 244 0.99 -4.92 -24.50
CA GLY A 244 1.78 -4.39 -25.61
C GLY A 244 2.24 -5.49 -26.57
N ASN A 245 2.89 -6.53 -26.03
CA ASN A 245 3.41 -7.65 -26.82
C ASN A 245 2.32 -8.39 -27.60
N VAL A 246 1.14 -8.58 -27.00
CA VAL A 246 0.01 -9.30 -27.62
C VAL A 246 -0.62 -8.45 -28.74
N LEU A 247 -0.65 -7.13 -28.60
CA LEU A 247 -1.43 -6.23 -29.46
C LEU A 247 -0.60 -5.49 -30.54
N GLU A 248 0.72 -5.66 -30.56
CA GLU A 248 1.67 -4.98 -31.46
C GLU A 248 1.34 -5.03 -32.98
N ASN A 249 0.49 -5.96 -33.45
CA ASN A 249 0.32 -6.26 -34.89
C ASN A 249 -1.11 -6.15 -35.45
N ARG A 250 -2.15 -5.82 -34.66
CA ARG A 250 -3.55 -5.68 -35.14
C ARG A 250 -4.28 -4.56 -34.41
N ALA A 251 -5.52 -4.26 -34.81
CA ALA A 251 -6.38 -3.17 -34.32
C ALA A 251 -6.50 -3.14 -32.78
N GLY A 252 -5.46 -2.64 -32.11
CA GLY A 252 -5.29 -2.76 -30.67
C GLY A 252 -5.97 -1.65 -29.89
N TYR A 253 -6.33 -0.53 -30.51
CA TYR A 253 -6.93 0.58 -29.78
C TYR A 253 -8.26 0.20 -29.13
N SER A 254 -9.21 -0.32 -29.91
CA SER A 254 -10.53 -0.70 -29.38
C SER A 254 -10.42 -1.79 -28.33
N ILE A 255 -9.62 -2.83 -28.58
CA ILE A 255 -9.38 -3.92 -27.63
C ILE A 255 -8.78 -3.37 -26.33
N VAL A 256 -7.73 -2.54 -26.39
CA VAL A 256 -7.14 -1.93 -25.19
C VAL A 256 -8.18 -1.12 -24.43
N MET A 257 -8.97 -0.31 -25.15
CA MET A 257 -9.98 0.55 -24.53
C MET A 257 -11.03 -0.29 -23.80
N ASP A 258 -11.54 -1.34 -24.43
CA ASP A 258 -12.53 -2.25 -23.87
C ASP A 258 -12.00 -3.02 -22.65
N VAL A 259 -10.72 -3.46 -22.70
CA VAL A 259 -10.07 -4.10 -21.54
C VAL A 259 -10.02 -3.12 -20.36
N TYR A 260 -9.56 -1.89 -20.57
CA TYR A 260 -9.52 -0.90 -19.49
C TYR A 260 -10.93 -0.55 -18.98
N ASN A 261 -11.91 -0.37 -19.87
CA ASN A 261 -13.31 -0.17 -19.51
C ASN A 261 -13.81 -1.26 -18.56
N ARG A 262 -13.60 -2.53 -18.93
CA ARG A 262 -14.04 -3.64 -18.09
C ARG A 262 -13.33 -3.71 -16.74
N LEU A 263 -12.04 -3.35 -16.69
CA LEU A 263 -11.32 -3.25 -15.43
C LEU A 263 -11.85 -2.12 -14.53
N TYR A 264 -12.24 -0.97 -15.08
CA TYR A 264 -12.87 0.08 -14.29
C TYR A 264 -14.27 -0.32 -13.80
N GLU A 265 -15.05 -1.04 -14.61
CA GLU A 265 -16.34 -1.60 -14.18
C GLU A 265 -16.17 -2.54 -12.99
N LEU A 266 -15.21 -3.47 -13.05
CA LEU A 266 -14.89 -4.37 -11.92
C LEU A 266 -14.50 -3.59 -10.65
N LEU A 267 -13.74 -2.51 -10.80
CA LEU A 267 -13.34 -1.66 -9.68
C LEU A 267 -14.54 -0.92 -9.06
N GLU A 268 -15.49 -0.47 -9.89
CA GLU A 268 -16.71 0.21 -9.44
C GLU A 268 -17.71 -0.77 -8.81
N GLU A 269 -17.86 -1.97 -9.37
CA GLU A 269 -18.67 -3.07 -8.83
C GLU A 269 -18.20 -3.45 -7.41
N GLY A 270 -16.87 -3.45 -7.17
CA GLY A 270 -16.27 -3.82 -5.88
C GLY A 270 -15.99 -2.66 -4.91
N LYS A 271 -16.45 -1.43 -5.18
CA LYS A 271 -16.06 -0.25 -4.37
C LYS A 271 -16.50 -0.28 -2.90
N ASP A 272 -17.61 -0.98 -2.62
CA ASP A 272 -18.20 -1.11 -1.30
C ASP A 272 -17.71 -2.38 -0.56
N ASP A 273 -17.00 -3.25 -1.28
CA ASP A 273 -16.36 -4.43 -0.73
C ASP A 273 -15.16 -4.01 0.14
N PRO A 274 -15.02 -4.52 1.37
CA PRO A 274 -13.81 -4.31 2.15
C PRO A 274 -12.55 -4.88 1.49
N ASP A 275 -12.68 -5.96 0.72
CA ASP A 275 -11.59 -6.67 0.08
C ASP A 275 -11.19 -6.02 -1.26
N PRO A 276 -9.88 -6.03 -1.59
CA PRO A 276 -9.42 -5.46 -2.84
C PRO A 276 -9.90 -6.29 -4.04
N VAL A 277 -10.42 -5.62 -5.06
CA VAL A 277 -10.76 -6.26 -6.33
C VAL A 277 -9.50 -6.79 -7.00
N THR A 278 -9.47 -8.09 -7.25
CA THR A 278 -8.36 -8.80 -7.89
C THR A 278 -8.82 -9.51 -9.15
N VAL A 279 -7.90 -9.68 -10.09
CA VAL A 279 -8.11 -10.39 -11.36
C VAL A 279 -6.96 -11.36 -11.59
N GLY A 280 -7.30 -12.56 -12.06
CA GLY A 280 -6.32 -13.59 -12.42
C GLY A 280 -6.20 -13.78 -13.93
N LYS A 281 -5.29 -14.68 -14.32
CA LYS A 281 -5.01 -15.06 -15.72
C LYS A 281 -6.28 -15.34 -16.53
N TYR A 282 -7.14 -16.24 -16.03
CA TYR A 282 -8.33 -16.70 -16.76
C TYR A 282 -9.38 -15.60 -16.92
N GLU A 283 -9.53 -14.73 -15.93
CA GLU A 283 -10.45 -13.60 -16.00
C GLU A 283 -9.96 -12.56 -17.01
N LEU A 284 -8.67 -12.21 -16.97
CA LEU A 284 -8.06 -11.30 -17.94
C LEU A 284 -8.12 -11.86 -19.37
N ARG A 285 -7.93 -13.17 -19.56
CA ARG A 285 -8.15 -13.84 -20.85
C ARG A 285 -9.59 -13.63 -21.33
N ARG A 286 -10.57 -13.89 -20.47
CA ARG A 286 -11.98 -13.72 -20.82
C ARG A 286 -12.33 -12.27 -21.14
N ILE A 287 -11.74 -11.31 -20.43
CA ILE A 287 -11.89 -9.88 -20.72
C ILE A 287 -11.36 -9.59 -22.13
N LEU A 288 -10.16 -10.07 -22.48
CA LEU A 288 -9.58 -9.90 -23.82
C LEU A 288 -10.46 -10.49 -24.93
N GLU A 289 -10.97 -11.71 -24.77
CA GLU A 289 -11.85 -12.35 -25.75
C GLU A 289 -13.15 -11.56 -25.94
N ASN A 290 -13.77 -11.11 -24.85
CA ASN A 290 -14.99 -10.31 -24.89
C ASN A 290 -14.75 -8.92 -25.53
N SER A 291 -13.53 -8.40 -25.43
CA SER A 291 -13.07 -7.19 -26.12
C SER A 291 -12.75 -7.42 -27.61
N GLY A 292 -12.99 -8.62 -28.15
CA GLY A 292 -12.79 -8.95 -29.56
C GLY A 292 -11.39 -9.45 -29.91
N ALA A 293 -10.56 -9.81 -28.93
CA ALA A 293 -9.30 -10.50 -29.20
C ALA A 293 -9.55 -11.90 -29.76
N ALA A 294 -8.84 -12.25 -30.84
CA ALA A 294 -8.86 -13.59 -31.41
C ALA A 294 -8.23 -14.62 -30.46
N GLU A 295 -8.63 -15.89 -30.58
CA GLU A 295 -8.13 -16.99 -29.75
C GLU A 295 -6.60 -17.05 -29.68
N GLU A 296 -5.90 -16.87 -30.80
CA GLU A 296 -4.42 -16.87 -30.85
C GLU A 296 -3.81 -15.77 -29.95
N MET A 297 -4.45 -14.59 -29.87
CA MET A 297 -4.01 -13.51 -28.98
C MET A 297 -4.30 -13.84 -27.51
N ALA A 298 -5.44 -14.46 -27.22
CA ALA A 298 -5.82 -14.90 -25.89
C ALA A 298 -4.87 -16.00 -25.37
N GLU A 299 -4.52 -17.00 -26.18
CA GLU A 299 -3.53 -18.02 -25.85
C GLU A 299 -2.13 -17.44 -25.61
N ARG A 300 -1.72 -16.46 -26.43
CA ARG A 300 -0.44 -15.78 -26.24
C ARG A 300 -0.42 -14.98 -24.94
N PHE A 301 -1.51 -14.28 -24.61
CA PHE A 301 -1.65 -13.55 -23.36
C PHE A 301 -1.46 -14.48 -22.16
N GLU A 302 -2.08 -15.67 -22.15
CA GLU A 302 -1.92 -16.62 -21.04
C GLU A 302 -0.47 -17.07 -20.87
N LYS A 303 0.23 -17.39 -21.96
CA LYS A 303 1.64 -17.79 -21.91
C LYS A 303 2.51 -16.69 -21.34
N GLU A 304 2.33 -15.46 -21.81
CA GLU A 304 3.08 -14.31 -21.31
C GLU A 304 2.73 -13.98 -19.85
N TYR A 305 1.47 -14.17 -19.43
CA TYR A 305 1.07 -14.02 -18.03
C TYR A 305 1.78 -15.03 -17.13
N GLU A 306 1.81 -16.31 -17.51
CA GLU A 306 2.51 -17.35 -16.76
C GLU A 306 4.02 -17.09 -16.66
N GLU A 307 4.62 -16.57 -17.73
CA GLU A 307 6.05 -16.28 -17.79
C GLU A 307 6.45 -15.03 -16.97
N PHE A 308 5.70 -13.92 -17.09
CA PHE A 308 6.08 -12.64 -16.47
C PHE A 308 5.49 -12.41 -15.09
N ILE A 309 4.32 -12.98 -14.80
CA ILE A 309 3.56 -12.71 -13.56
C ILE A 309 3.47 -13.96 -12.69
N GLY A 310 3.26 -15.12 -13.31
CA GLY A 310 3.06 -16.40 -12.63
C GLY A 310 1.62 -16.88 -12.74
N ARG A 311 1.44 -18.19 -12.85
CA ARG A 311 0.15 -18.83 -13.20
C ARG A 311 -0.99 -18.49 -12.24
N ASP A 312 -0.72 -18.57 -10.94
CA ASP A 312 -1.74 -18.46 -9.88
C ASP A 312 -1.70 -17.08 -9.18
N THR A 313 -0.85 -16.17 -9.67
CA THR A 313 -0.71 -14.83 -9.10
C THR A 313 -1.90 -13.97 -9.50
N LEU A 314 -2.56 -13.37 -8.50
CA LEU A 314 -3.64 -12.41 -8.69
C LEU A 314 -3.09 -10.98 -8.75
N LEU A 315 -3.62 -10.17 -9.67
CA LEU A 315 -3.30 -8.75 -9.77
C LEU A 315 -4.42 -7.93 -9.15
N GLN A 316 -4.06 -6.85 -8.44
CA GLN A 316 -5.08 -5.92 -7.96
C GLN A 316 -5.48 -4.96 -9.06
N VAL A 317 -6.77 -4.89 -9.35
CA VAL A 317 -7.32 -4.04 -10.42
C VAL A 317 -6.92 -2.58 -10.21
N SER A 318 -6.96 -2.10 -8.97
CA SER A 318 -6.57 -0.73 -8.62
C SER A 318 -5.08 -0.38 -8.84
N ASN A 319 -4.23 -1.39 -9.07
CA ASN A 319 -2.84 -1.22 -9.48
C ASN A 319 -2.70 -1.18 -11.02
N LEU A 320 -3.59 -1.85 -11.75
CA LEU A 320 -3.59 -1.90 -13.22
C LEU A 320 -4.16 -0.63 -13.84
N VAL A 321 -5.24 -0.12 -13.24
CA VAL A 321 -5.96 1.07 -13.73
C VAL A 321 -5.72 2.29 -12.86
N SER A 322 -5.86 3.49 -13.44
CA SER A 322 -5.57 4.75 -12.75
C SER A 322 -6.88 5.45 -12.37
N PRO A 323 -7.07 5.90 -11.12
CA PRO A 323 -8.25 6.70 -10.79
C PRO A 323 -8.31 8.04 -11.55
N LYS A 324 -7.18 8.49 -12.11
CA LYS A 324 -7.11 9.69 -12.98
C LYS A 324 -7.56 9.42 -14.42
N GLY A 325 -8.03 8.20 -14.72
CA GLY A 325 -8.41 7.77 -16.04
C GLY A 325 -7.24 7.47 -16.96
N ILE A 326 -7.51 7.48 -18.26
CA ILE A 326 -6.57 7.05 -19.31
C ILE A 326 -5.88 8.28 -19.91
N THR A 327 -4.59 8.12 -20.21
CA THR A 327 -3.82 9.12 -20.95
C THR A 327 -3.38 8.53 -22.29
N ILE A 328 -3.77 9.17 -23.37
CA ILE A 328 -3.36 8.82 -24.74
C ILE A 328 -2.35 9.88 -25.19
N LYS A 329 -1.19 9.42 -25.64
CA LYS A 329 -0.12 10.28 -26.14
C LYS A 329 0.10 10.02 -27.63
N THR A 330 0.12 11.09 -28.40
CA THR A 330 0.55 11.11 -29.79
C THR A 330 1.87 11.87 -29.90
N ALA A 331 2.40 12.05 -31.11
CA ALA A 331 3.62 12.84 -31.31
C ALA A 331 3.47 14.30 -30.85
N ASP A 332 2.29 14.88 -31.06
CA ASP A 332 2.07 16.33 -30.91
C ASP A 332 1.06 16.70 -29.81
N ALA A 333 0.33 15.72 -29.28
CA ALA A 333 -0.74 15.98 -28.31
C ALA A 333 -0.88 14.88 -27.25
N THR A 334 -1.38 15.28 -26.07
CA THR A 334 -1.79 14.38 -24.99
C THR A 334 -3.28 14.57 -24.70
N ILE A 335 -4.05 13.50 -24.78
CA ILE A 335 -5.47 13.47 -24.41
C ILE A 335 -5.59 12.75 -23.08
N ARG A 336 -6.33 13.33 -22.13
CA ARG A 336 -6.67 12.70 -20.85
C ARG A 336 -8.18 12.53 -20.77
N LEU A 337 -8.61 11.31 -20.50
CA LEU A 337 -10.02 10.98 -20.30
C LEU A 337 -10.22 10.49 -18.88
N GLU A 338 -11.32 10.92 -18.27
CA GLU A 338 -11.79 10.34 -17.00
C GLU A 338 -12.34 8.92 -17.23
N PRO A 339 -12.31 8.03 -16.23
CA PRO A 339 -12.83 6.66 -16.38
C PRO A 339 -14.28 6.59 -16.88
N SER A 340 -15.14 7.53 -16.47
CA SER A 340 -16.55 7.56 -16.85
C SER A 340 -16.81 8.10 -18.27
N ARG A 341 -15.76 8.53 -18.98
CA ARG A 341 -15.86 9.24 -20.28
C ARG A 341 -15.02 8.56 -21.36
N MET A 342 -14.79 7.27 -21.20
CA MET A 342 -13.99 6.46 -22.13
C MET A 342 -14.70 6.21 -23.46
N ASP A 343 -16.02 6.31 -23.48
CA ASP A 343 -16.90 6.30 -24.66
C ASP A 343 -16.75 7.55 -25.55
N MET A 344 -16.10 8.62 -25.09
CA MET A 344 -15.98 9.86 -25.85
C MET A 344 -15.00 9.81 -27.02
N LEU A 345 -14.17 8.76 -27.10
CA LEU A 345 -13.14 8.64 -28.13
C LEU A 345 -13.48 7.57 -29.14
N GLU A 346 -13.55 7.97 -30.40
CA GLU A 346 -13.78 7.05 -31.51
C GLU A 346 -12.64 7.13 -32.53
N PRO A 347 -12.03 5.99 -32.92
CA PRO A 347 -11.16 5.93 -34.08
C PRO A 347 -11.95 6.28 -35.35
N THR A 348 -11.46 7.24 -36.12
CA THR A 348 -12.09 7.65 -37.37
C THR A 348 -11.04 7.89 -38.46
N ASP A 349 -11.48 7.80 -39.71
CA ASP A 349 -10.70 8.20 -40.87
C ASP A 349 -11.21 9.56 -41.35
N LEU A 350 -10.36 10.58 -41.24
CA LEU A 350 -10.63 11.90 -41.76
C LEU A 350 -9.73 12.12 -42.98
N HIS A 351 -10.29 11.91 -44.17
CA HIS A 351 -9.59 12.09 -45.44
C HIS A 351 -8.30 11.25 -45.60
N GLY A 352 -8.32 9.99 -45.17
CA GLY A 352 -7.17 9.08 -45.20
C GLY A 352 -6.19 9.26 -44.04
N MET A 353 -6.48 10.18 -43.11
CA MET A 353 -5.72 10.34 -41.87
C MET A 353 -6.41 9.59 -40.74
N LYS A 354 -5.65 8.72 -40.07
CA LYS A 354 -6.09 8.04 -38.85
C LYS A 354 -6.19 9.07 -37.73
N CYS A 355 -7.41 9.33 -37.27
CA CYS A 355 -7.69 10.29 -36.23
C CYS A 355 -8.40 9.61 -35.04
N LEU A 356 -8.28 10.24 -33.88
CA LEU A 356 -9.11 9.94 -32.71
C LEU A 356 -10.06 11.12 -32.55
N ALA A 357 -11.35 10.91 -32.81
CA ALA A 357 -12.37 11.92 -32.62
C ALA A 357 -12.78 11.95 -31.16
N VAL A 358 -12.73 13.13 -30.53
CA VAL A 358 -13.29 13.37 -29.20
C VAL A 358 -14.66 13.98 -29.40
N ASN A 359 -15.71 13.37 -28.84
CA ASN A 359 -17.03 13.98 -28.83
C ASN A 359 -16.96 15.33 -28.07
N ALA A 360 -17.38 16.42 -28.71
CA ALA A 360 -17.36 17.77 -28.16
C ALA A 360 -18.75 18.27 -27.71
N ASP A 361 -19.70 17.36 -27.48
CA ASP A 361 -21.04 17.65 -26.95
C ASP A 361 -20.92 18.17 -25.51
N GLY A 362 -20.76 19.49 -25.37
CA GLY A 362 -20.62 20.15 -24.07
C GLY A 362 -19.83 21.46 -24.12
N LEU A 363 -19.42 21.93 -22.93
CA LEU A 363 -18.56 23.10 -22.80
C LEU A 363 -17.15 22.76 -23.29
N VAL A 364 -16.72 23.39 -24.38
CA VAL A 364 -15.34 23.30 -24.85
C VAL A 364 -14.58 24.53 -24.35
N GLU A 365 -13.46 24.31 -23.66
CA GLU A 365 -12.59 25.38 -23.19
C GLU A 365 -11.22 25.31 -23.83
N MET A 366 -10.73 26.46 -24.29
CA MET A 366 -9.37 26.64 -24.79
C MET A 366 -8.64 27.63 -23.88
N ASN A 367 -7.64 27.15 -23.12
CA ASN A 367 -6.89 27.95 -22.13
C ASN A 367 -7.79 28.72 -21.16
N GLY A 368 -8.90 28.11 -20.71
CA GLY A 368 -9.88 28.71 -19.79
C GLY A 368 -10.89 29.64 -20.47
N ILE A 369 -10.94 29.68 -21.80
CA ILE A 369 -11.92 30.45 -22.58
C ILE A 369 -12.92 29.48 -23.19
N SER A 370 -14.20 29.63 -22.87
CA SER A 370 -15.27 28.84 -23.49
C SER A 370 -15.40 29.18 -24.97
N VAL A 371 -15.40 28.15 -25.82
CA VAL A 371 -15.48 28.25 -27.27
C VAL A 371 -16.61 27.37 -27.81
N VAL A 372 -17.19 27.77 -28.94
CA VAL A 372 -18.18 26.98 -29.68
C VAL A 372 -17.46 26.27 -30.83
N VAL A 373 -17.73 24.99 -31.00
CA VAL A 373 -17.20 24.20 -32.12
C VAL A 373 -18.13 24.37 -33.32
N ASP A 374 -17.73 25.20 -34.28
CA ASP A 374 -18.50 25.41 -35.51
C ASP A 374 -18.29 24.22 -36.46
N LEU A 375 -19.35 23.45 -36.71
CA LEU A 375 -19.35 22.33 -37.66
C LEU A 375 -19.52 22.79 -39.12
N ASP A 376 -19.98 24.02 -39.34
CA ASP A 376 -20.18 24.63 -40.65
C ASP A 376 -19.07 25.63 -40.97
N LYS A 377 -17.94 25.16 -41.50
CA LYS A 377 -17.09 26.02 -42.33
C LYS A 377 -17.48 25.80 -43.79
N PRO A 378 -17.90 26.84 -44.54
CA PRO A 378 -18.01 26.73 -45.99
C PRO A 378 -16.63 26.35 -46.53
N GLU A 379 -16.60 25.36 -47.42
CA GLU A 379 -15.41 25.01 -48.21
C GLU A 379 -14.81 26.30 -48.80
N VAL A 380 -13.54 26.57 -48.50
CA VAL A 380 -12.76 27.67 -49.12
C VAL A 380 -11.89 27.11 -50.22
#